data_AF-A0A0V0QP48-F1
#
_entry.id   AF-A0A0V0QP48-F1
#
_cell.length_a   1.000
_cell.length_b   1.000
_cell.length_c   1.000
_cell.angle_alpha   90.00
_cell.angle_beta   90.00
_cell.angle_gamma   90.00
#
_symmetry.space_group_name_H-M   'P 1'
#
loop_
_entity.id
_entity.type
_entity.pdbx_description
1 polymer ?
#
loop_
_entity_poly.entity_id
_entity_poly.type
_entity_poly.pdbx_seq_one_letter_code
_entity_poly.pdbx_strand_id
1 'polypeptide(L)'
;MQQKQNQSQIHCQKKEHDNCPLAYFQFSDDKNKIFKCMLCILDDPDKENIILIDQLITNPVWQVKNYPPLKNKKLQQQMKENLKIQDSDQDKEWINKLKANINEQIVFQYKKIGDQLFKSLKILEKQTLQQFEKMFSGINITSFFNFNTFKKQIQEYQTNQINLDQLFQNQLKMQKQLEEFEFKYKSFKYDQQKIQNYLENEIQNLKQQLEKKLVAFQLDLEIDSDLIQKLSQNNLILTKSDFPYKDEIKIENKENNTQILKFDCQSIGRPKQVYSQPLDKNKTYHLKIKFNLFNQKQQFLSFNLLGSENKDIQWYGQNYIGMAHYSGARNTIKQFKKGQNFYDFFENDQTVFNIIFNFNQKLLKIYDDENRGEIQAVIDQKQIQGDLLLGFDIYQLIEEKATLCILDFEY
;
A
#
# COMPACT_ATOMS: atom_id res chain seq x y z
N MET A 1 -35.99 -39.52 23.75
CA MET A 1 -37.15 -39.13 22.92
C MET A 1 -37.57 -37.74 23.33
N GLN A 2 -37.20 -36.72 22.57
CA GLN A 2 -37.70 -35.36 22.71
C GLN A 2 -38.17 -34.90 21.33
N GLN A 3 -39.46 -34.60 21.24
CA GLN A 3 -40.15 -34.13 20.06
C GLN A 3 -39.55 -32.78 19.61
N LYS A 4 -38.99 -32.73 18.40
CA LYS A 4 -38.76 -31.46 17.72
C LYS A 4 -40.11 -30.89 17.30
N GLN A 5 -40.41 -29.73 17.85
CA GLN A 5 -41.62 -28.94 17.63
C GLN A 5 -41.75 -28.47 16.18
N ASN A 6 -43.00 -28.49 15.69
CA ASN A 6 -43.58 -27.73 14.57
C ASN A 6 -42.62 -26.93 13.70
N GLN A 7 -42.16 -27.54 12.59
CA GLN A 7 -41.95 -26.79 11.36
C GLN A 7 -43.27 -26.82 10.59
N SER A 8 -43.80 -25.65 10.23
CA SER A 8 -44.88 -25.53 9.27
C SER A 8 -44.51 -26.31 8.01
N GLN A 9 -45.10 -27.49 7.80
CA GLN A 9 -44.82 -28.29 6.60
C GLN A 9 -45.28 -27.48 5.39
N ILE A 10 -44.32 -27.11 4.54
CA ILE A 10 -44.59 -26.42 3.28
C ILE A 10 -45.01 -27.51 2.28
N HIS A 11 -46.20 -27.34 1.70
CA HIS A 11 -46.80 -28.32 0.80
C HIS A 11 -46.63 -27.91 -0.66
N CYS A 12 -46.72 -28.89 -1.56
CA CYS A 12 -46.72 -28.66 -3.00
C CYS A 12 -47.93 -27.82 -3.42
N GLN A 13 -47.72 -26.88 -4.34
CA GLN A 13 -48.76 -25.97 -4.84
C GLN A 13 -49.43 -26.44 -6.15
N LYS A 14 -49.05 -27.62 -6.67
CA LYS A 14 -49.68 -28.20 -7.86
C LYS A 14 -51.01 -28.86 -7.46
N LYS A 15 -52.08 -28.53 -8.20
CA LYS A 15 -53.47 -28.98 -7.93
C LYS A 15 -53.65 -30.50 -7.81
N GLU A 16 -52.76 -31.31 -8.39
CA GLU A 16 -52.83 -32.78 -8.32
C GLU A 16 -51.93 -33.37 -7.22
N HIS A 17 -51.12 -32.54 -6.56
CA HIS A 17 -50.18 -32.94 -5.51
C HIS A 17 -50.54 -32.31 -4.15
N ASP A 18 -51.82 -31.92 -3.99
CA ASP A 18 -52.32 -31.27 -2.78
C ASP A 18 -51.95 -32.08 -1.54
N ASN A 19 -51.48 -31.38 -0.49
CA ASN A 19 -50.99 -31.94 0.77
C ASN A 19 -49.73 -32.81 0.68
N CYS A 20 -49.04 -32.91 -0.45
CA CYS A 20 -47.73 -33.55 -0.48
C CYS A 20 -46.65 -32.62 0.10
N PRO A 21 -45.90 -33.03 1.13
CA PRO A 21 -44.82 -32.22 1.68
C PRO A 21 -43.69 -32.06 0.65
N LEU A 22 -43.09 -30.87 0.61
CA LEU A 22 -41.88 -30.63 -0.17
C LEU A 22 -40.72 -31.39 0.49
N ALA A 23 -39.98 -32.15 -0.31
CA ALA A 23 -38.88 -33.01 0.16
C ALA A 23 -37.56 -32.72 -0.57
N TYR A 24 -37.62 -32.12 -1.75
CA TYR A 24 -36.47 -31.89 -2.61
C TYR A 24 -36.33 -30.44 -3.03
N PHE A 25 -35.08 -30.02 -3.18
CA PHE A 25 -34.66 -28.77 -3.78
C PHE A 25 -34.01 -29.06 -5.14
N GLN A 26 -34.32 -28.25 -6.16
CA GLN A 26 -33.68 -28.32 -7.47
C GLN A 26 -33.05 -26.97 -7.80
N PHE A 27 -31.80 -26.99 -8.26
CA PHE A 27 -31.20 -25.81 -8.90
C PHE A 27 -31.85 -25.59 -10.27
N SER A 28 -32.58 -24.48 -10.40
CA SER A 28 -33.37 -24.14 -11.60
C SER A 28 -33.52 -22.63 -11.72
N ASP A 29 -33.47 -22.12 -12.94
CA ASP A 29 -33.75 -20.71 -13.25
C ASP A 29 -35.26 -20.38 -13.20
N ASP A 30 -36.11 -21.41 -13.19
CA ASP A 30 -37.55 -21.28 -12.99
C ASP A 30 -37.90 -21.42 -11.50
N LYS A 31 -38.37 -20.32 -10.90
CA LYS A 31 -38.81 -20.22 -9.50
C LYS A 31 -39.84 -21.29 -9.12
N ASN A 32 -40.69 -21.74 -10.05
CA ASN A 32 -41.73 -22.71 -9.76
C ASN A 32 -41.21 -24.16 -9.71
N LYS A 33 -39.96 -24.40 -10.07
CA LYS A 33 -39.33 -25.74 -10.11
C LYS A 33 -38.35 -26.00 -8.97
N ILE A 34 -38.00 -24.97 -8.19
CA ILE A 34 -36.95 -25.05 -7.17
C ILE A 34 -37.30 -25.98 -6.01
N PHE A 35 -38.59 -26.25 -5.78
CA PHE A 35 -39.04 -27.19 -4.76
C PHE A 35 -39.91 -28.29 -5.36
N LYS A 36 -39.66 -29.54 -4.95
CA LYS A 36 -40.39 -30.72 -5.43
C LYS A 36 -40.84 -31.60 -4.27
N CYS A 37 -42.05 -32.14 -4.39
CA CYS A 37 -42.53 -33.24 -3.56
C CYS A 37 -42.18 -34.59 -4.20
N MET A 38 -42.50 -35.69 -3.51
CA MET A 38 -42.28 -37.07 -3.98
C MET A 38 -42.98 -37.40 -5.30
N LEU A 39 -44.10 -36.74 -5.63
CA LEU A 39 -44.78 -36.94 -6.91
C LEU A 39 -44.10 -36.17 -8.04
N CYS A 40 -43.70 -34.91 -7.78
CA CYS A 40 -42.99 -34.07 -8.76
C CYS A 40 -41.67 -34.66 -9.27
N ILE A 41 -41.00 -35.52 -8.49
CA ILE A 41 -39.70 -36.11 -8.87
C ILE A 41 -39.85 -37.38 -9.74
N LEU A 42 -41.02 -38.04 -9.71
CA LEU A 42 -41.24 -39.25 -10.52
C LEU A 42 -41.26 -38.93 -12.02
N ASP A 43 -41.79 -37.76 -12.36
CA ASP A 43 -41.91 -37.27 -13.74
C ASP A 43 -40.72 -36.41 -14.18
N ASP A 44 -39.68 -36.29 -13.34
CA ASP A 44 -38.57 -35.39 -13.61
C ASP A 44 -37.40 -36.10 -14.31
N PRO A 45 -37.05 -35.71 -15.55
CA PRO A 45 -35.93 -36.29 -16.26
C PRO A 45 -34.57 -35.88 -15.68
N ASP A 46 -34.47 -34.75 -14.96
CA ASP A 46 -33.19 -34.22 -14.49
C ASP A 46 -32.94 -34.52 -13.00
N LYS A 47 -32.47 -35.74 -12.73
CA LYS A 47 -32.15 -36.20 -11.37
C LYS A 47 -30.82 -35.66 -10.83
N GLU A 48 -30.00 -35.03 -11.66
CA GLU A 48 -28.64 -34.66 -11.29
C GLU A 48 -28.54 -33.36 -10.49
N ASN A 49 -29.56 -32.50 -10.60
CA ASN A 49 -29.63 -31.20 -9.91
C ASN A 49 -30.56 -31.21 -8.69
N ILE A 50 -31.03 -32.39 -8.28
CA ILE A 50 -31.98 -32.56 -7.19
C ILE A 50 -31.27 -32.95 -5.90
N ILE A 51 -31.62 -32.28 -4.81
CA ILE A 51 -31.07 -32.47 -3.48
C ILE A 51 -32.20 -32.65 -2.48
N LEU A 52 -32.03 -33.55 -1.50
CA LEU A 52 -32.96 -33.66 -0.39
C LEU A 52 -32.85 -32.42 0.52
N ILE A 53 -33.98 -31.78 0.82
CA ILE A 53 -34.00 -30.57 1.67
C ILE A 53 -33.38 -30.88 3.04
N ASP A 54 -33.68 -32.04 3.61
CA ASP A 54 -33.09 -32.47 4.88
C ASP A 54 -31.56 -32.49 4.83
N GLN A 55 -30.97 -32.96 3.72
CA GLN A 55 -29.51 -32.95 3.57
C GLN A 55 -28.94 -31.53 3.55
N LEU A 56 -29.61 -30.58 2.90
CA LEU A 56 -29.18 -29.17 2.89
C LEU A 56 -29.22 -28.53 4.28
N ILE A 57 -30.17 -28.94 5.12
CA ILE A 57 -30.36 -28.37 6.45
C ILE A 57 -29.44 -29.04 7.49
N THR A 58 -29.30 -30.36 7.43
CA THR A 58 -28.65 -31.13 8.51
C THR A 58 -27.21 -31.49 8.22
N ASN A 59 -26.84 -31.66 6.95
CA ASN A 59 -25.53 -32.17 6.62
C ASN A 59 -24.57 -31.04 6.29
N PRO A 60 -23.29 -31.21 6.63
CA PRO A 60 -22.26 -30.34 6.11
C PRO A 60 -22.20 -30.37 4.59
N VAL A 61 -21.80 -29.24 3.99
CA VAL A 61 -21.88 -28.95 2.54
C VAL A 61 -21.27 -30.06 1.67
N TRP A 62 -20.12 -30.63 2.06
CA TRP A 62 -19.42 -31.66 1.30
C TRP A 62 -20.11 -33.04 1.34
N GLN A 63 -20.98 -33.28 2.33
CA GLN A 63 -21.78 -34.51 2.45
C GLN A 63 -23.11 -34.45 1.71
N VAL A 64 -23.55 -33.27 1.28
CA VAL A 64 -24.79 -33.09 0.52
C VAL A 64 -24.67 -33.77 -0.84
N LYS A 65 -25.59 -34.68 -1.18
CA LYS A 65 -25.59 -35.35 -2.48
C LYS A 65 -25.95 -34.34 -3.59
N ASN A 66 -25.37 -34.51 -4.77
CA ASN A 66 -25.59 -33.64 -5.93
C ASN A 66 -25.21 -32.15 -5.75
N TYR A 67 -24.45 -31.80 -4.70
CA TYR A 67 -23.90 -30.46 -4.49
C TYR A 67 -22.36 -30.46 -4.59
N PRO A 68 -21.70 -29.44 -5.18
CA PRO A 68 -22.30 -28.39 -6.01
C PRO A 68 -22.92 -29.00 -7.28
N PRO A 69 -23.99 -28.41 -7.85
CA PRO A 69 -24.72 -28.97 -9.00
C PRO A 69 -23.94 -28.82 -10.31
N LEU A 70 -22.83 -29.55 -10.42
CA LEU A 70 -21.93 -29.51 -11.57
C LEU A 70 -22.18 -30.70 -12.50
N LYS A 71 -22.21 -30.42 -13.80
CA LYS A 71 -22.27 -31.43 -14.86
C LYS A 71 -21.03 -32.35 -14.84
N ASN A 72 -19.87 -31.81 -14.48
CA ASN A 72 -18.63 -32.57 -14.36
C ASN A 72 -18.52 -33.23 -12.97
N LYS A 73 -18.82 -34.53 -12.89
CA LYS A 73 -18.77 -35.30 -11.63
C LYS A 73 -17.37 -35.42 -11.02
N LYS A 74 -16.31 -35.44 -11.84
CA LYS A 74 -14.92 -35.47 -11.34
C LYS A 74 -14.57 -34.16 -10.64
N LEU A 75 -14.95 -33.03 -11.24
CA LEU A 75 -14.77 -31.71 -10.63
C LEU A 75 -15.63 -31.54 -9.37
N GLN A 76 -16.87 -32.03 -9.39
CA GLN A 76 -17.75 -32.05 -8.22
C GLN A 76 -17.11 -32.81 -7.05
N GLN A 77 -16.54 -33.99 -7.31
CA GLN A 77 -15.86 -34.80 -6.29
C GLN A 77 -14.62 -34.09 -5.72
N GLN A 78 -13.80 -33.49 -6.59
CA GLN A 78 -12.63 -32.69 -6.16
C GLN A 78 -13.04 -31.51 -5.28
N MET A 79 -14.10 -30.78 -5.64
CA MET A 79 -14.62 -29.67 -4.83
C MET A 79 -15.12 -30.14 -3.47
N LYS A 80 -15.82 -31.29 -3.40
CA LYS A 80 -16.25 -31.88 -2.13
C LYS A 80 -15.07 -32.25 -1.23
N GLU A 81 -14.02 -32.80 -1.79
CA GLU A 81 -12.79 -33.13 -1.06
C GLU A 81 -12.15 -31.86 -0.50
N ASN A 82 -12.05 -30.79 -1.30
CA ASN A 82 -11.53 -29.49 -0.84
C ASN A 82 -12.39 -28.86 0.26
N LEU A 83 -13.72 -28.90 0.14
CA LEU A 83 -14.64 -28.39 1.16
C LEU A 83 -14.55 -29.18 2.47
N LYS A 84 -14.41 -30.51 2.39
CA LYS A 84 -14.19 -31.38 3.55
C LYS A 84 -12.89 -31.03 4.28
N ILE A 85 -11.85 -30.71 3.52
CA ILE A 85 -10.53 -30.34 4.01
C ILE A 85 -10.58 -28.97 4.71
N GLN A 86 -11.25 -27.97 4.13
CA GLN A 86 -11.40 -26.62 4.68
C GLN A 86 -12.20 -26.56 5.98
N ASP A 87 -13.13 -27.48 6.22
CA ASP A 87 -13.92 -27.53 7.45
C ASP A 87 -13.17 -28.18 8.63
N SER A 88 -11.91 -28.58 8.44
CA SER A 88 -11.06 -29.13 9.49
C SER A 88 -10.23 -28.06 10.21
N ASP A 89 -10.13 -28.13 11.55
CA ASP A 89 -9.32 -27.20 12.34
C ASP A 89 -7.81 -27.30 12.05
N GLN A 90 -7.34 -28.46 11.56
CA GLN A 90 -5.94 -28.71 11.20
C GLN A 90 -5.47 -27.84 10.04
N ASP A 91 -6.35 -27.49 9.11
CA ASP A 91 -6.00 -26.69 7.94
C ASP A 91 -5.95 -25.19 8.23
N LYS A 92 -6.80 -24.69 9.12
CA LYS A 92 -6.67 -23.32 9.63
C LYS A 92 -5.31 -23.13 10.32
N GLU A 93 -4.86 -24.14 11.07
CA GLU A 93 -3.54 -24.13 11.69
C GLU A 93 -2.41 -24.21 10.65
N TRP A 94 -2.56 -25.05 9.61
CA TRP A 94 -1.59 -25.14 8.52
C TRP A 94 -1.46 -23.83 7.72
N ILE A 95 -2.58 -23.19 7.35
CA ILE A 95 -2.58 -21.88 6.67
C ILE A 95 -1.88 -20.82 7.53
N ASN A 96 -2.16 -20.79 8.83
CA ASN A 96 -1.51 -19.85 9.75
C ASN A 96 0.00 -20.12 9.85
N LYS A 97 0.43 -21.39 9.92
CA LYS A 97 1.85 -21.76 9.91
C LYS A 97 2.54 -21.39 8.60
N LEU A 98 1.87 -21.62 7.46
CA LEU A 98 2.38 -21.24 6.15
C LEU A 98 2.56 -19.73 6.05
N LYS A 99 1.56 -18.95 6.49
CA LYS A 99 1.62 -17.48 6.53
C LYS A 99 2.75 -16.98 7.41
N ALA A 100 2.91 -17.54 8.61
CA ALA A 100 3.98 -17.18 9.53
C ALA A 100 5.37 -17.45 8.90
N ASN A 101 5.54 -18.63 8.30
CA ASN A 101 6.79 -19.01 7.64
C ASN A 101 7.12 -18.08 6.45
N ILE A 102 6.15 -17.78 5.57
CA ILE A 102 6.36 -16.84 4.47
C ILE A 102 6.77 -15.46 4.99
N ASN A 103 6.08 -14.95 6.03
CA ASN A 103 6.43 -13.67 6.64
C ASN A 103 7.85 -13.66 7.22
N GLU A 104 8.23 -14.72 7.94
CA GLU A 104 9.58 -14.87 8.49
C GLU A 104 10.64 -14.90 7.38
N GLN A 105 10.38 -15.59 6.27
CA GLN A 105 11.28 -15.62 5.12
C GLN A 105 11.43 -14.23 4.48
N ILE A 106 10.32 -13.50 4.28
CA ILE A 106 10.35 -12.14 3.74
C ILE A 106 11.21 -11.24 4.64
N VAL A 107 10.90 -11.20 5.94
CA VAL A 107 11.64 -10.40 6.92
C VAL A 107 13.12 -10.79 6.94
N PHE A 108 13.42 -12.10 6.91
CA PHE A 108 14.79 -12.60 6.88
C PHE A 108 15.56 -12.14 5.64
N GLN A 109 14.96 -12.20 4.44
CA GLN A 109 15.64 -11.76 3.22
C GLN A 109 15.93 -10.27 3.24
N TYR A 110 14.96 -9.43 3.62
CA TYR A 110 15.17 -7.99 3.75
C TYR A 110 16.30 -7.67 4.73
N LYS A 111 16.30 -8.31 5.91
CA LYS A 111 17.36 -8.15 6.90
C LYS A 111 18.72 -8.59 6.36
N LYS A 112 18.79 -9.76 5.72
CA LYS A 112 20.04 -10.31 5.15
C LYS A 112 20.63 -9.38 4.10
N ILE A 113 19.82 -8.88 3.18
CA ILE A 113 20.26 -7.95 2.12
C ILE A 113 20.70 -6.63 2.75
N GLY A 114 19.93 -6.08 3.70
CA GLY A 114 20.29 -4.87 4.44
C GLY A 114 21.65 -4.98 5.13
N ASP A 115 21.89 -6.08 5.84
CA ASP A 115 23.17 -6.35 6.52
C ASP A 115 24.34 -6.47 5.54
N GLN A 116 24.13 -7.10 4.38
CA GLN A 116 25.14 -7.22 3.32
C GLN A 116 25.48 -5.85 2.72
N LEU A 117 24.47 -5.04 2.39
CA LEU A 117 24.66 -3.69 1.86
C LEU A 117 25.42 -2.80 2.83
N PHE A 118 25.05 -2.83 4.12
CA PHE A 118 25.73 -2.07 5.15
C PHE A 118 27.22 -2.44 5.26
N LYS A 119 27.53 -3.74 5.25
CA LYS A 119 28.92 -4.23 5.26
C LYS A 119 29.68 -3.76 4.02
N SER A 120 29.10 -3.90 2.84
CA SER A 120 29.72 -3.46 1.58
C SER A 120 29.98 -1.95 1.57
N LEU A 121 29.04 -1.14 2.06
CA LEU A 121 29.21 0.31 2.19
C LEU A 121 30.35 0.68 3.13
N LYS A 122 30.48 0.01 4.27
CA LYS A 122 31.58 0.24 5.22
C LYS A 122 32.95 -0.11 4.62
N ILE A 123 33.02 -1.15 3.80
CA ILE A 123 34.25 -1.52 3.07
C ILE A 123 34.61 -0.44 2.05
N LEU A 124 33.63 0.01 1.26
CA LEU A 124 33.82 1.06 0.26
C LEU A 124 34.26 2.39 0.90
N GLU A 125 33.60 2.80 1.99
CA GLU A 125 33.97 4.00 2.77
C GLU A 125 35.45 3.95 3.17
N LYS A 126 35.88 2.84 3.77
CA LYS A 126 37.28 2.64 4.18
C LYS A 126 38.25 2.68 3.00
N GLN A 127 37.91 2.03 1.89
CA GLN A 127 38.75 2.00 0.69
C GLN A 127 38.91 3.40 0.08
N THR A 128 37.81 4.16 -0.01
CA THR A 128 37.81 5.53 -0.52
C THR A 128 38.68 6.44 0.36
N LEU A 129 38.52 6.38 1.69
CA LEU A 129 39.35 7.15 2.62
C LEU A 129 40.84 6.82 2.45
N GLN A 130 41.18 5.54 2.34
CA GLN A 130 42.56 5.10 2.12
C GLN A 130 43.14 5.59 0.78
N GLN A 131 42.33 5.69 -0.27
CA GLN A 131 42.77 6.25 -1.55
C GLN A 131 43.08 7.74 -1.43
N PHE A 132 42.22 8.51 -0.74
CA PHE A 132 42.48 9.93 -0.46
C PHE A 132 43.73 10.11 0.42
N GLU A 133 43.90 9.34 1.50
CA GLU A 133 45.09 9.42 2.36
C GLU A 133 46.39 9.15 1.59
N LYS A 134 46.40 8.15 0.69
CA LYS A 134 47.55 7.87 -0.19
C LYS A 134 47.85 9.01 -1.15
N MET A 135 46.82 9.74 -1.60
CA MET A 135 46.99 10.91 -2.46
C MET A 135 47.65 12.07 -1.70
N PHE A 136 47.29 12.28 -0.42
CA PHE A 136 47.84 13.35 0.41
C PHE A 136 49.23 13.04 0.99
N SER A 137 49.58 11.77 1.20
CA SER A 137 50.87 11.40 1.82
C SER A 137 52.10 11.76 0.97
N GLY A 138 51.93 12.05 -0.32
CA GLY A 138 52.98 12.58 -1.19
C GLY A 138 53.29 14.07 -1.00
N ILE A 139 52.49 14.81 -0.22
CA ILE A 139 52.61 16.26 -0.06
C ILE A 139 53.21 16.57 1.33
N ASN A 140 54.54 16.63 1.43
CA ASN A 140 55.24 17.02 2.66
C ASN A 140 56.08 18.29 2.45
N ILE A 141 55.44 19.45 2.55
CA ILE A 141 56.05 20.77 2.35
C ILE A 141 56.92 21.18 3.55
N THR A 142 56.63 20.66 4.76
CA THR A 142 57.33 21.02 6.00
C THR A 142 58.77 20.50 6.04
N SER A 143 59.05 19.39 5.34
CA SER A 143 60.41 18.84 5.20
C SER A 143 61.42 19.84 4.59
N PHE A 144 60.96 20.76 3.73
CA PHE A 144 61.81 21.72 3.02
C PHE A 144 62.22 22.93 3.85
N PHE A 145 61.42 23.28 4.86
CA PHE A 145 61.70 24.39 5.79
C PHE A 145 62.35 23.91 7.09
N ASN A 146 62.99 22.74 7.07
CA ASN A 146 63.61 22.17 8.25
C ASN A 146 64.95 22.90 8.55
N PHE A 147 64.91 23.85 9.48
CA PHE A 147 66.07 24.60 9.94
C PHE A 147 66.95 23.85 10.97
N ASN A 148 66.63 22.61 11.33
CA ASN A 148 67.36 21.90 12.39
C ASN A 148 68.84 21.70 12.05
N THR A 149 69.15 21.41 10.78
CA THR A 149 70.53 21.29 10.29
C THR A 149 71.30 22.60 10.44
N PHE A 150 70.68 23.73 10.11
CA PHE A 150 71.30 25.05 10.23
C PHE A 150 71.44 25.48 11.71
N LYS A 151 70.45 25.18 12.55
CA LYS A 151 70.55 25.38 14.01
C LYS A 151 71.74 24.63 14.60
N LYS A 152 71.97 23.39 14.17
CA LYS A 152 73.14 22.61 14.60
C LYS A 152 74.45 23.27 14.16
N GLN A 153 74.52 23.76 12.93
CA GLN A 153 75.71 24.48 12.43
C GLN A 153 75.99 25.78 13.21
N ILE A 154 74.95 26.51 13.63
CA ILE A 154 75.11 27.67 14.51
C ILE A 154 75.68 27.25 15.87
N GLN A 155 75.22 26.13 16.44
CA GLN A 155 75.75 25.60 17.70
C GLN A 155 77.20 25.12 17.56
N GLU A 156 77.55 24.48 16.44
CA GLU A 156 78.92 24.08 16.11
C GLU A 156 79.85 25.31 15.99
N TYR A 157 79.35 26.42 15.43
CA TYR A 157 80.09 27.67 15.39
C TYR A 157 80.26 28.28 16.80
N GLN A 158 79.20 28.33 17.61
CA GLN A 158 79.25 28.84 18.99
C GLN A 158 80.21 28.05 19.88
N THR A 159 80.46 26.78 19.56
CA THR A 159 81.38 25.89 20.28
C THR A 159 82.78 25.81 19.64
N ASN A 160 83.09 26.70 18.68
CA ASN A 160 84.35 26.75 17.93
C ASN A 160 84.70 25.46 17.14
N GLN A 161 83.72 24.61 16.83
CA GLN A 161 83.91 23.39 16.04
C GLN A 161 84.01 23.68 14.53
N ILE A 162 83.38 24.76 14.08
CA ILE A 162 83.51 25.31 12.73
C ILE A 162 83.87 26.79 12.79
N ASN A 163 84.52 27.31 11.76
CA ASN A 163 84.82 28.74 11.64
C ASN A 163 83.76 29.50 10.83
N LEU A 164 83.90 30.83 10.78
CA LEU A 164 82.94 31.71 10.10
C LEU A 164 82.82 31.40 8.61
N ASP A 165 83.94 31.12 7.93
CA ASP A 165 83.94 30.78 6.51
C ASP A 165 83.15 29.49 6.23
N GLN A 166 83.31 28.47 7.09
CA GLN A 166 82.54 27.23 6.99
C GLN A 166 81.05 27.44 7.25
N LEU A 167 80.68 28.26 8.25
CA LEU A 167 79.29 28.63 8.50
C LEU A 167 78.68 29.38 7.31
N PHE A 168 79.44 30.32 6.72
CA PHE A 168 79.01 31.10 5.56
C PHE A 168 78.81 30.21 4.31
N GLN A 169 79.73 29.29 4.03
CA GLN A 169 79.57 28.32 2.94
C GLN A 169 78.35 27.41 3.14
N ASN A 170 78.07 27.00 4.37
CA ASN A 170 76.88 26.20 4.67
C ASN A 170 75.58 27.01 4.52
N GLN A 171 75.58 28.29 4.92
CA GLN A 171 74.48 29.22 4.68
C GLN A 171 74.22 29.41 3.18
N LEU A 172 75.26 29.57 2.37
CA LEU A 172 75.13 29.69 0.91
C LEU A 172 74.53 28.42 0.26
N LYS A 173 74.91 27.22 0.73
CA LYS A 173 74.30 25.97 0.26
C LYS A 173 72.81 25.91 0.59
N MET A 174 72.45 26.30 1.82
CA MET A 174 71.05 26.38 2.23
C MET A 174 70.26 27.40 1.41
N GLN A 175 70.84 28.56 1.13
CA GLN A 175 70.23 29.58 0.30
C GLN A 175 69.93 29.07 -1.11
N LYS A 176 70.89 28.39 -1.77
CA LYS A 176 70.66 27.78 -3.09
C LYS A 176 69.55 26.73 -3.07
N GLN A 177 69.49 25.91 -2.03
CA GLN A 177 68.41 24.92 -1.87
C GLN A 177 67.03 25.58 -1.73
N LEU A 178 66.94 26.72 -1.04
CA LEU A 178 65.71 27.49 -0.90
C LEU A 178 65.30 28.18 -2.21
N GLU A 179 66.25 28.71 -2.98
CA GLU A 179 66.00 29.32 -4.30
C GLU A 179 65.50 28.27 -5.31
N GLU A 180 66.13 27.09 -5.36
CA GLU A 180 65.66 25.96 -6.18
C GLU A 180 64.26 25.49 -5.76
N PHE A 181 63.96 25.54 -4.46
CA PHE A 181 62.64 25.23 -3.94
C PHE A 181 61.61 26.30 -4.30
N GLU A 182 61.95 27.60 -4.28
CA GLU A 182 61.02 28.67 -4.63
C GLU A 182 60.46 28.47 -6.04
N PHE A 183 61.30 28.02 -6.99
CA PHE A 183 60.87 27.65 -8.33
C PHE A 183 59.91 26.45 -8.34
N LYS A 184 60.22 25.38 -7.61
CA LYS A 184 59.35 24.18 -7.46
C LYS A 184 58.07 24.47 -6.67
N TYR A 185 58.09 25.42 -5.75
CA TYR A 185 56.95 25.82 -4.94
C TYR A 185 55.97 26.66 -5.75
N LYS A 186 56.47 27.55 -6.63
CA LYS A 186 55.62 28.30 -7.56
C LYS A 186 54.87 27.36 -8.53
N SER A 187 55.51 26.30 -9.02
CA SER A 187 54.80 25.27 -9.80
C SER A 187 53.82 24.48 -8.92
N PHE A 188 54.22 24.09 -7.72
CA PHE A 188 53.35 23.38 -6.77
C PHE A 188 52.10 24.18 -6.37
N LYS A 189 52.20 25.50 -6.16
CA LYS A 189 51.05 26.37 -5.83
C LYS A 189 50.04 26.45 -6.98
N TYR A 190 50.52 26.49 -8.22
CA TYR A 190 49.67 26.41 -9.41
C TYR A 190 49.00 25.04 -9.54
N ASP A 191 49.70 23.96 -9.16
CA ASP A 191 49.15 22.61 -9.09
C ASP A 191 48.17 22.44 -7.92
N GLN A 192 48.30 23.19 -6.82
CA GLN A 192 47.44 23.08 -5.65
C GLN A 192 45.99 23.44 -5.96
N GLN A 193 45.76 24.48 -6.76
CA GLN A 193 44.40 24.87 -7.17
C GLN A 193 43.80 23.85 -8.16
N LYS A 194 44.63 23.25 -9.02
CA LYS A 194 44.20 22.13 -9.88
C LYS A 194 43.88 20.88 -9.08
N ILE A 195 44.68 20.55 -8.07
CA ILE A 195 44.47 19.44 -7.15
C ILE A 195 43.17 19.67 -6.36
N GLN A 196 42.94 20.87 -5.85
CA GLN A 196 41.71 21.20 -5.13
C GLN A 196 40.48 21.02 -6.04
N ASN A 197 40.50 21.60 -7.24
CA ASN A 197 39.40 21.44 -8.19
C ASN A 197 39.18 19.97 -8.60
N TYR A 198 40.25 19.20 -8.76
CA TYR A 198 40.18 17.77 -9.04
C TYR A 198 39.52 17.00 -7.88
N LEU A 199 39.92 17.27 -6.64
CA LEU A 199 39.35 16.65 -5.44
C LEU A 199 37.86 16.99 -5.27
N GLU A 200 37.49 18.25 -5.49
CA GLU A 200 36.10 18.69 -5.45
C GLU A 200 35.26 17.95 -6.50
N ASN A 201 35.78 17.80 -7.72
CA ASN A 201 35.12 17.03 -8.78
C ASN A 201 34.97 15.53 -8.45
N GLU A 202 36.01 14.90 -7.89
CA GLU A 202 35.94 13.49 -7.49
C GLU A 202 34.94 13.25 -6.36
N ILE A 203 34.83 14.16 -5.39
CA ILE A 203 33.81 14.11 -4.34
C ILE A 203 32.41 14.25 -4.94
N GLN A 204 32.20 15.18 -5.88
CA GLN A 204 30.91 15.33 -6.55
C GLN A 204 30.54 14.09 -7.38
N ASN A 205 31.51 13.51 -8.08
CA ASN A 205 31.32 12.28 -8.84
C ASN A 205 30.93 11.10 -7.92
N LEU A 206 31.64 10.94 -6.79
CA LEU A 206 31.30 9.95 -5.77
C LEU A 206 29.87 10.12 -5.26
N LYS A 207 29.46 11.36 -4.96
CA LYS A 207 28.10 11.67 -4.51
C LYS A 207 27.05 11.24 -5.54
N GLN A 208 27.23 11.64 -6.80
CA GLN A 208 26.30 11.27 -7.88
C GLN A 208 26.22 9.75 -8.09
N GLN A 209 27.34 9.04 -7.97
CA GLN A 209 27.35 7.58 -8.10
C GLN A 209 26.61 6.89 -6.96
N LEU A 210 26.75 7.38 -5.73
CA LEU A 210 26.01 6.86 -4.57
C LEU A 210 24.51 7.10 -4.72
N GLU A 211 24.10 8.30 -5.12
CA GLU A 211 22.69 8.66 -5.35
C GLU A 211 22.06 7.78 -6.45
N LYS A 212 22.75 7.58 -7.59
CA LYS A 212 22.25 6.68 -8.66
C LYS A 212 22.05 5.25 -8.18
N LYS A 213 22.98 4.71 -7.38
CA LYS A 213 22.88 3.36 -6.83
C LYS A 213 21.75 3.23 -5.81
N LEU A 214 21.48 4.28 -5.04
CA LEU A 214 20.35 4.33 -4.10
C LEU A 214 19.01 4.27 -4.85
N VAL A 215 18.84 5.10 -5.88
CA VAL A 215 17.63 5.11 -6.72
C VAL A 215 17.43 3.75 -7.40
N ALA A 216 18.50 3.13 -7.91
CA ALA A 216 18.42 1.80 -8.52
C ALA A 216 17.99 0.70 -7.52
N PHE A 217 18.33 0.86 -6.23
CA PHE A 217 17.87 -0.04 -5.17
C PHE A 217 16.43 0.23 -4.72
N GLN A 218 15.92 1.43 -4.95
CA GLN A 218 14.54 1.84 -4.68
C GLN A 218 13.57 1.48 -5.81
N LEU A 219 14.06 1.05 -6.98
CA LEU A 219 13.22 0.53 -8.06
C LEU A 219 12.49 -0.73 -7.60
N ASP A 220 11.19 -0.77 -7.88
CA ASP A 220 10.21 -1.72 -7.33
C ASP A 220 10.69 -3.18 -7.40
N LEU A 221 10.74 -3.82 -6.22
CA LEU A 221 10.71 -5.26 -6.12
C LEU A 221 9.28 -5.70 -6.48
N GLU A 222 9.00 -5.79 -7.78
CA GLU A 222 7.73 -6.34 -8.26
C GLU A 222 7.69 -7.84 -7.94
N ILE A 223 6.98 -8.17 -6.87
CA ILE A 223 6.44 -9.53 -6.72
C ILE A 223 5.44 -9.69 -7.85
N ASP A 224 5.54 -10.78 -8.62
CA ASP A 224 4.59 -11.13 -9.69
C ASP A 224 3.16 -11.10 -9.12
N SER A 225 2.52 -9.94 -9.32
CA SER A 225 1.31 -9.55 -8.62
C SER A 225 0.09 -10.19 -9.24
N ASP A 226 0.22 -10.77 -10.45
CA ASP A 226 -0.88 -11.32 -11.21
C ASP A 226 -1.54 -12.50 -10.48
N LEU A 227 -0.74 -13.37 -9.85
CA LEU A 227 -1.29 -14.51 -9.10
C LEU A 227 -1.93 -14.04 -7.78
N ILE A 228 -1.31 -13.05 -7.10
CA ILE A 228 -1.82 -12.49 -5.85
C ILE A 228 -3.12 -11.71 -6.10
N GLN A 229 -3.18 -10.90 -7.16
CA GLN A 229 -4.37 -10.17 -7.61
C GLN A 229 -5.49 -11.13 -8.05
N LYS A 230 -5.16 -12.22 -8.74
CA LYS A 230 -6.15 -13.25 -9.11
C LYS A 230 -6.70 -14.00 -7.89
N LEU A 231 -5.90 -14.15 -6.83
CA LEU A 231 -6.28 -14.85 -5.60
C LEU A 231 -6.95 -13.92 -4.57
N SER A 232 -6.59 -12.64 -4.54
CA SER A 232 -7.31 -11.60 -3.80
C SER A 232 -8.52 -11.20 -4.63
N GLN A 233 -9.65 -11.89 -4.44
CA GLN A 233 -10.95 -11.45 -4.96
C GLN A 233 -11.05 -9.93 -4.80
N ASN A 234 -11.24 -9.18 -5.90
CA ASN A 234 -11.45 -7.73 -6.06
C ASN A 234 -11.69 -6.86 -4.80
N ASN A 235 -10.83 -6.94 -3.81
CA ASN A 235 -11.05 -6.33 -2.50
C ASN A 235 -10.24 -5.06 -2.42
N LEU A 236 -10.93 -3.96 -2.17
CA LEU A 236 -10.29 -2.73 -1.75
C LEU A 236 -9.67 -2.96 -0.36
N ILE A 237 -8.35 -2.88 -0.27
CA ILE A 237 -7.60 -2.98 0.98
C ILE A 237 -7.55 -1.58 1.58
N LEU A 238 -8.25 -1.36 2.69
CA LEU A 238 -8.24 -0.09 3.38
C LEU A 238 -7.29 -0.08 4.57
N THR A 239 -6.59 1.03 4.72
CA THR A 239 -5.67 1.33 5.82
C THR A 239 -6.13 2.60 6.52
N LYS A 240 -5.97 2.64 7.84
CA LYS A 240 -6.24 3.86 8.62
C LYS A 240 -5.13 4.87 8.39
N SER A 241 -5.49 6.13 8.21
CA SER A 241 -4.52 7.21 8.21
C SER A 241 -3.82 7.30 9.56
N ASP A 242 -2.54 7.67 9.56
CA ASP A 242 -1.82 8.02 10.78
C ASP A 242 -2.20 9.42 11.32
N PHE A 243 -3.10 10.12 10.63
CA PHE A 243 -3.76 11.32 11.13
C PHE A 243 -4.47 11.05 12.48
N PRO A 244 -4.60 12.05 13.37
CA PRO A 244 -5.29 11.89 14.65
C PRO A 244 -6.64 11.16 14.58
N TYR A 245 -7.01 10.48 15.66
CA TYR A 245 -8.29 9.75 15.84
C TYR A 245 -8.44 8.44 15.05
N LYS A 246 -7.37 7.90 14.49
CA LYS A 246 -7.37 6.57 13.83
C LYS A 246 -7.88 5.43 14.73
N ASP A 247 -7.73 5.56 16.04
CA ASP A 247 -8.20 4.56 17.01
C ASP A 247 -9.73 4.48 17.10
N GLU A 248 -10.44 5.54 16.67
CA GLU A 248 -11.91 5.56 16.58
C GLU A 248 -12.46 4.89 15.32
N ILE A 249 -11.59 4.38 14.45
CA ILE A 249 -11.96 3.71 13.21
C ILE A 249 -11.81 2.19 13.40
N LYS A 250 -12.81 1.41 13.01
CA LYS A 250 -12.70 -0.05 12.89
C LYS A 250 -13.00 -0.48 11.46
N ILE A 251 -12.15 -1.34 10.91
CA ILE A 251 -12.31 -1.93 9.58
C ILE A 251 -12.61 -3.41 9.79
N GLU A 252 -13.79 -3.84 9.35
CA GLU A 252 -14.25 -5.22 9.46
C GLU A 252 -14.44 -5.79 8.06
N ASN A 253 -13.76 -6.90 7.75
CA ASN A 253 -14.00 -7.66 6.52
C ASN A 253 -15.06 -8.72 6.81
N LYS A 254 -16.17 -8.71 6.05
CA LYS A 254 -17.21 -9.72 6.12
C LYS A 254 -17.07 -10.74 4.98
N GLU A 255 -17.80 -11.84 5.12
CA GLU A 255 -18.01 -12.79 4.02
C GLU A 255 -18.59 -12.06 2.79
N ASN A 256 -18.26 -12.55 1.58
CA ASN A 256 -18.63 -11.93 0.29
C ASN A 256 -17.97 -10.58 -0.01
N ASN A 257 -16.71 -10.36 0.38
CA ASN A 257 -15.93 -9.18 -0.03
C ASN A 257 -16.49 -7.83 0.43
N THR A 258 -17.48 -7.86 1.31
CA THR A 258 -18.05 -6.66 1.90
C THR A 258 -17.14 -6.15 3.01
N GLN A 259 -16.76 -4.89 2.96
CA GLN A 259 -15.95 -4.25 4.00
C GLN A 259 -16.76 -3.18 4.72
N ILE A 260 -16.74 -3.22 6.05
CA ILE A 260 -17.45 -2.27 6.90
C ILE A 260 -16.45 -1.41 7.64
N LEU A 261 -16.55 -0.11 7.43
CA LEU A 261 -15.89 0.93 8.21
C LEU A 261 -16.86 1.41 9.29
N LYS A 262 -16.45 1.32 10.55
CA LYS A 262 -17.17 1.87 11.70
C LYS A 262 -16.37 3.03 12.26
N PHE A 263 -17.04 4.16 12.44
CA PHE A 263 -16.48 5.37 13.03
C PHE A 263 -17.15 5.63 14.37
N ASP A 264 -16.36 5.64 15.45
CA ASP A 264 -16.82 6.04 16.78
C ASP A 264 -17.04 7.56 16.85
N CYS A 265 -17.70 8.05 17.89
CA CYS A 265 -18.10 9.45 18.05
C CYS A 265 -17.45 10.12 19.27
N GLN A 266 -16.31 9.60 19.75
CA GLN A 266 -15.64 10.13 20.93
C GLN A 266 -15.03 11.51 20.65
N SER A 267 -14.58 11.75 19.42
CA SER A 267 -14.06 13.05 18.97
C SER A 267 -14.98 13.68 17.91
N ILE A 268 -15.84 14.61 18.35
CA ILE A 268 -16.70 15.42 17.49
C ILE A 268 -15.89 16.55 16.85
N GLY A 269 -16.24 16.94 15.63
CA GLY A 269 -15.61 18.05 14.91
C GLY A 269 -14.18 17.72 14.50
N ARG A 270 -13.88 16.44 14.31
CA ARG A 270 -12.56 15.95 13.92
C ARG A 270 -12.68 14.98 12.75
N PRO A 271 -11.82 15.11 11.72
CA PRO A 271 -11.85 14.20 10.58
C PRO A 271 -11.31 12.83 10.99
N LYS A 272 -11.91 11.78 10.43
CA LYS A 272 -11.48 10.39 10.57
C LYS A 272 -11.27 9.83 9.17
N GLN A 273 -10.05 9.37 8.91
CA GLN A 273 -9.54 9.16 7.56
C GLN A 273 -9.08 7.71 7.36
N VAL A 274 -9.55 7.09 6.28
CA VAL A 274 -9.03 5.80 5.78
C VAL A 274 -8.74 5.92 4.28
N TYR A 275 -7.73 5.22 3.80
CA TYR A 275 -7.32 5.25 2.40
C TYR A 275 -7.09 3.82 1.86
N SER A 276 -7.19 3.67 0.54
CA SER A 276 -6.93 2.40 -0.16
C SER A 276 -5.45 2.07 -0.28
N GLN A 277 -5.13 0.84 -0.64
CA GLN A 277 -3.82 0.52 -1.22
C GLN A 277 -3.52 1.41 -2.45
N PRO A 278 -2.24 1.54 -2.85
CA PRO A 278 -1.87 2.12 -4.14
C PRO A 278 -2.69 1.56 -5.30
N LEU A 279 -3.21 2.46 -6.13
CA LEU A 279 -4.04 2.15 -7.29
C LEU A 279 -3.30 2.48 -8.59
N ASP A 280 -3.52 1.66 -9.61
CA ASP A 280 -2.99 1.83 -10.97
C ASP A 280 -3.69 3.01 -11.67
N LYS A 281 -2.90 4.03 -12.00
CA LYS A 281 -3.37 5.25 -12.67
C LYS A 281 -3.98 5.00 -14.05
N ASN A 282 -3.75 3.84 -14.65
CA ASN A 282 -4.26 3.48 -15.98
C ASN A 282 -5.65 2.82 -15.96
N LYS A 283 -6.19 2.49 -14.78
CA LYS A 283 -7.48 1.80 -14.65
C LYS A 283 -8.63 2.75 -14.32
N THR A 284 -9.85 2.28 -14.61
CA THR A 284 -11.09 2.92 -14.18
C THR A 284 -11.66 2.11 -13.04
N TYR A 285 -11.80 2.73 -11.89
CA TYR A 285 -12.31 2.07 -10.70
C TYR A 285 -13.79 2.34 -10.54
N HIS A 286 -14.55 1.33 -10.13
CA HIS A 286 -15.96 1.43 -9.76
C HIS A 286 -16.16 0.84 -8.37
N LEU A 287 -16.59 1.66 -7.43
CA LEU A 287 -16.88 1.28 -6.06
C LEU A 287 -18.37 1.46 -5.76
N LYS A 288 -19.02 0.44 -5.20
CA LYS A 288 -20.40 0.54 -4.69
C LYS A 288 -20.39 0.60 -3.18
N ILE A 289 -21.07 1.60 -2.62
CA ILE A 289 -21.13 1.82 -1.18
C ILE A 289 -22.55 2.05 -0.69
N LYS A 290 -22.76 1.70 0.57
CA LYS A 290 -23.87 2.18 1.41
C LYS A 290 -23.26 2.86 2.62
N PHE A 291 -24.00 3.78 3.21
CA PHE A 291 -23.62 4.32 4.51
C PHE A 291 -24.85 4.49 5.39
N ASN A 292 -24.61 4.57 6.69
CA ASN A 292 -25.59 4.84 7.71
C ASN A 292 -25.02 5.92 8.64
N LEU A 293 -25.68 7.08 8.61
CA LEU A 293 -25.38 8.24 9.45
C LEU A 293 -26.42 8.40 10.57
N PHE A 294 -27.14 7.31 10.90
CA PHE A 294 -28.17 7.22 11.95
C PHE A 294 -29.20 8.38 11.91
N ASN A 295 -29.67 8.70 10.71
CA ASN A 295 -30.66 9.72 10.37
C ASN A 295 -30.18 11.16 10.61
N GLN A 296 -28.88 11.35 10.75
CA GLN A 296 -28.27 12.63 11.06
C GLN A 296 -27.48 13.14 9.86
N LYS A 297 -28.22 13.75 8.93
CA LYS A 297 -27.68 14.23 7.66
C LYS A 297 -26.68 15.40 7.79
N GLN A 298 -26.38 15.85 9.02
CA GLN A 298 -25.42 16.92 9.33
C GLN A 298 -23.97 16.45 9.35
N GLN A 299 -23.68 15.14 9.31
CA GLN A 299 -22.30 14.68 9.20
C GLN A 299 -21.74 15.00 7.81
N PHE A 300 -20.43 15.26 7.72
CA PHE A 300 -19.76 15.45 6.44
C PHE A 300 -19.03 14.16 6.07
N LEU A 301 -19.34 13.63 4.88
CA LEU A 301 -18.69 12.47 4.29
C LEU A 301 -18.12 12.91 2.95
N SER A 302 -16.85 12.63 2.71
CA SER A 302 -16.19 12.93 1.44
C SER A 302 -15.32 11.78 0.92
N PHE A 303 -15.26 11.71 -0.40
CA PHE A 303 -14.43 10.77 -1.15
C PHE A 303 -13.34 11.55 -1.84
N ASN A 304 -12.11 11.23 -1.50
CA ASN A 304 -10.91 11.99 -1.85
C ASN A 304 -10.07 11.16 -2.82
N LEU A 305 -9.50 11.80 -3.84
CA LEU A 305 -8.38 11.24 -4.60
C LEU A 305 -7.13 12.00 -4.21
N LEU A 306 -6.19 11.28 -3.62
CA LEU A 306 -4.97 11.86 -3.06
C LEU A 306 -3.74 11.05 -3.45
N GLY A 307 -2.59 11.70 -3.30
CA GLY A 307 -1.28 11.09 -3.48
C GLY A 307 -0.79 10.37 -2.22
N SER A 308 0.01 9.30 -2.36
CA SER A 308 0.55 8.55 -1.21
C SER A 308 1.46 9.36 -0.27
N GLU A 309 1.98 10.49 -0.74
CA GLU A 309 2.72 11.47 0.07
C GLU A 309 1.82 12.26 1.02
N ASN A 310 0.52 12.39 0.71
CA ASN A 310 -0.47 13.19 1.45
C ASN A 310 -1.45 12.35 2.28
N LYS A 311 -1.21 11.04 2.42
CA LYS A 311 -2.16 10.10 3.03
C LYS A 311 -2.37 10.26 4.55
N ASP A 312 -1.43 10.91 5.25
CA ASP A 312 -1.44 11.08 6.70
C ASP A 312 -1.58 12.54 7.15
N ILE A 313 -2.07 13.41 6.25
CA ILE A 313 -2.39 14.81 6.53
C ILE A 313 -3.91 15.08 6.37
N GLN A 314 -4.34 16.28 6.76
CA GLN A 314 -5.73 16.70 6.55
C GLN A 314 -6.03 16.91 5.06
N TRP A 315 -7.13 16.34 4.57
CA TRP A 315 -7.41 16.26 3.12
C TRP A 315 -8.24 17.40 2.52
N TYR A 316 -8.52 18.48 3.27
CA TYR A 316 -9.30 19.61 2.75
C TYR A 316 -8.72 20.29 1.51
N GLY A 317 -7.42 20.11 1.22
CA GLY A 317 -6.75 20.61 0.02
C GLY A 317 -6.64 19.60 -1.13
N GLN A 318 -7.20 18.39 -0.99
CA GLN A 318 -7.14 17.33 -2.01
C GLN A 318 -8.40 17.34 -2.89
N ASN A 319 -8.35 16.64 -4.02
CA ASN A 319 -9.52 16.45 -4.89
C ASN A 319 -10.59 15.66 -4.15
N TYR A 320 -11.79 16.20 -3.95
CA TYR A 320 -12.86 15.43 -3.32
C TYR A 320 -14.27 15.76 -3.80
N ILE A 321 -15.17 14.81 -3.60
CA ILE A 321 -16.62 15.01 -3.65
C ILE A 321 -17.20 14.73 -2.26
N GLY A 322 -17.88 15.73 -1.69
CA GLY A 322 -18.67 15.58 -0.47
C GLY A 322 -20.09 15.15 -0.79
N MET A 323 -20.72 14.40 0.13
CA MET A 323 -22.07 13.88 -0.08
C MET A 323 -23.15 14.35 0.89
N ALA A 324 -22.92 14.27 2.20
CA ALA A 324 -23.98 14.46 3.20
C ALA A 324 -24.25 15.96 3.49
N HIS A 325 -23.64 16.56 4.52
CA HIS A 325 -23.85 17.98 4.84
C HIS A 325 -23.53 18.94 3.68
N TYR A 326 -22.65 18.52 2.77
CA TYR A 326 -22.30 19.24 1.55
C TYR A 326 -22.31 18.26 0.38
N SER A 327 -23.07 18.56 -0.67
CA SER A 327 -23.08 17.77 -1.92
C SER A 327 -22.42 18.57 -3.06
N GLY A 328 -21.11 18.41 -3.23
CA GLY A 328 -20.33 19.12 -4.26
C GLY A 328 -18.88 18.65 -4.35
N ALA A 329 -18.16 19.14 -5.36
CA ALA A 329 -16.73 18.86 -5.50
C ALA A 329 -15.88 20.09 -5.14
N ARG A 330 -14.71 19.86 -4.53
CA ARG A 330 -13.72 20.93 -4.25
C ARG A 330 -12.31 20.51 -4.64
N ASN A 331 -11.45 21.52 -4.81
CA ASN A 331 -10.06 21.41 -5.29
C ASN A 331 -9.92 20.64 -6.61
N THR A 332 -11.01 20.56 -7.37
CA THR A 332 -11.07 19.98 -8.70
C THR A 332 -11.03 21.11 -9.73
N ILE A 333 -10.63 20.80 -10.96
CA ILE A 333 -10.56 21.78 -12.05
C ILE A 333 -11.97 22.28 -12.40
N LYS A 334 -12.94 21.36 -12.37
CA LYS A 334 -14.33 21.64 -12.73
C LYS A 334 -15.27 20.66 -12.05
N GLN A 335 -16.48 21.10 -11.74
CA GLN A 335 -17.56 20.25 -11.26
C GLN A 335 -18.79 20.34 -12.16
N PHE A 336 -19.52 19.24 -12.23
CA PHE A 336 -20.81 19.08 -12.89
C PHE A 336 -21.76 18.42 -11.92
N LYS A 337 -22.99 18.91 -11.86
CA LYS A 337 -24.03 18.39 -10.96
C LYS A 337 -25.32 18.25 -11.72
N LYS A 338 -25.99 17.10 -11.56
CA LYS A 338 -27.25 16.76 -12.18
C LYS A 338 -28.18 16.12 -11.16
N GLY A 339 -29.47 16.45 -11.21
CA GLY A 339 -30.47 15.89 -10.29
C GLY A 339 -30.47 16.56 -8.90
N GLN A 340 -30.98 15.82 -7.91
CA GLN A 340 -31.16 16.26 -6.53
C GLN A 340 -29.84 16.27 -5.75
N ASN A 341 -29.77 17.00 -4.62
CA ASN A 341 -28.63 16.84 -3.72
C ASN A 341 -28.72 15.48 -3.03
N PHE A 342 -27.58 14.83 -2.79
CA PHE A 342 -27.57 13.54 -2.08
C PHE A 342 -28.21 13.63 -0.70
N TYR A 343 -28.04 14.75 0.00
CA TYR A 343 -28.70 15.03 1.27
C TYR A 343 -30.24 14.91 1.20
N ASP A 344 -30.85 15.25 0.06
CA ASP A 344 -32.31 15.37 -0.05
C ASP A 344 -32.97 13.99 -0.06
N PHE A 345 -32.36 13.01 -0.74
CA PHE A 345 -32.96 11.69 -0.99
C PHE A 345 -32.24 10.51 -0.35
N PHE A 346 -31.05 10.70 0.24
CA PHE A 346 -30.30 9.62 0.85
C PHE A 346 -31.08 8.98 2.02
N GLU A 347 -31.14 7.65 2.00
CA GLU A 347 -31.68 6.81 3.06
C GLU A 347 -30.63 5.80 3.56
N ASN A 348 -30.46 5.77 4.89
CA ASN A 348 -29.51 4.90 5.59
C ASN A 348 -29.69 3.43 5.22
N ASP A 349 -28.58 2.74 4.93
CA ASP A 349 -28.53 1.31 4.57
C ASP A 349 -29.38 0.89 3.35
N GLN A 350 -30.08 1.83 2.71
CA GLN A 350 -30.92 1.58 1.54
C GLN A 350 -30.27 2.11 0.27
N THR A 351 -29.85 3.37 0.27
CA THR A 351 -29.30 4.02 -0.94
C THR A 351 -27.89 3.52 -1.23
N VAL A 352 -27.70 2.96 -2.43
CA VAL A 352 -26.39 2.57 -2.95
C VAL A 352 -25.83 3.72 -3.78
N PHE A 353 -24.59 4.09 -3.52
CA PHE A 353 -23.85 5.04 -4.31
C PHE A 353 -22.72 4.36 -5.07
N ASN A 354 -22.57 4.77 -6.32
CA ASN A 354 -21.53 4.37 -7.23
C ASN A 354 -20.49 5.47 -7.29
N ILE A 355 -19.24 5.14 -6.99
CA ILE A 355 -18.10 6.03 -7.11
C ILE A 355 -17.24 5.51 -8.25
N ILE A 356 -17.10 6.32 -9.30
CA ILE A 356 -16.28 6.02 -10.46
C ILE A 356 -15.13 7.01 -10.53
N PHE A 357 -13.91 6.52 -10.70
CA PHE A 357 -12.77 7.39 -10.92
C PHE A 357 -11.74 6.80 -11.88
N ASN A 358 -11.08 7.68 -12.61
CA ASN A 358 -9.99 7.32 -13.51
C ASN A 358 -8.99 8.49 -13.54
N PHE A 359 -7.73 8.19 -13.21
CA PHE A 359 -6.70 9.22 -13.13
C PHE A 359 -6.41 9.84 -14.50
N ASN A 360 -6.18 9.03 -15.53
CA ASN A 360 -5.84 9.48 -16.88
C ASN A 360 -6.96 10.28 -17.56
N GLN A 361 -8.22 9.88 -17.37
CA GLN A 361 -9.41 10.59 -17.85
C GLN A 361 -9.78 11.82 -17.00
N LYS A 362 -9.04 12.04 -15.91
CA LYS A 362 -9.28 13.09 -14.92
C LYS A 362 -10.69 13.02 -14.31
N LEU A 363 -11.21 11.84 -14.07
CA LEU A 363 -12.60 11.62 -13.65
C LEU A 363 -12.67 11.27 -12.15
N LEU A 364 -13.58 11.94 -11.44
CA LEU A 364 -14.16 11.48 -10.18
C LEU A 364 -15.67 11.73 -10.24
N LYS A 365 -16.49 10.69 -10.10
CA LYS A 365 -17.95 10.77 -10.27
C LYS A 365 -18.64 9.97 -9.17
N ILE A 366 -19.72 10.52 -8.62
CA ILE A 366 -20.61 9.87 -7.68
C ILE A 366 -22.04 10.00 -8.17
N TYR A 367 -22.80 8.90 -8.13
CA TYR A 367 -24.24 8.88 -8.41
C TYR A 367 -24.92 7.72 -7.66
N ASP A 368 -26.23 7.77 -7.47
CA ASP A 368 -26.99 6.66 -6.89
C ASP A 368 -27.54 5.71 -7.97
N ASP A 369 -27.88 4.47 -7.61
CA ASP A 369 -28.39 3.45 -8.55
C ASP A 369 -29.66 3.90 -9.32
N GLU A 370 -30.46 4.78 -8.72
CA GLU A 370 -31.69 5.32 -9.33
C GLU A 370 -31.44 6.59 -10.16
N ASN A 371 -30.18 7.07 -10.23
CA ASN A 371 -29.78 8.31 -10.91
C ASN A 371 -30.58 9.55 -10.48
N ARG A 372 -31.01 9.60 -9.22
CA ARG A 372 -31.70 10.75 -8.62
C ARG A 372 -30.76 11.93 -8.44
N GLY A 373 -29.48 11.67 -8.18
CA GLY A 373 -28.42 12.68 -8.09
C GLY A 373 -27.11 12.19 -8.68
N GLU A 374 -26.35 13.12 -9.27
CA GLU A 374 -25.02 12.87 -9.80
C GLU A 374 -24.12 14.10 -9.58
N ILE A 375 -22.88 13.84 -9.15
CA ILE A 375 -21.80 14.81 -9.10
C ILE A 375 -20.61 14.22 -9.84
N GLN A 376 -20.11 14.94 -10.84
CA GLN A 376 -18.91 14.60 -11.58
C GLN A 376 -17.91 15.74 -11.46
N ALA A 377 -16.64 15.42 -11.26
CA ALA A 377 -15.56 16.37 -11.15
C ALA A 377 -14.41 16.01 -12.10
N VAL A 378 -13.75 17.05 -12.62
CA VAL A 378 -12.50 16.95 -13.35
C VAL A 378 -11.36 17.12 -12.37
N ILE A 379 -10.64 16.06 -12.06
CA ILE A 379 -9.62 16.07 -10.99
C ILE A 379 -8.39 16.89 -11.41
N ASP A 380 -7.83 17.62 -10.47
CA ASP A 380 -6.52 18.26 -10.59
C ASP A 380 -5.42 17.24 -10.24
N GLN A 381 -4.88 16.60 -11.27
CA GLN A 381 -3.81 15.60 -11.14
C GLN A 381 -2.55 16.15 -10.45
N LYS A 382 -2.32 17.48 -10.46
CA LYS A 382 -1.14 18.08 -9.82
C LYS A 382 -1.14 17.93 -8.30
N GLN A 383 -2.30 17.71 -7.69
CA GLN A 383 -2.44 17.50 -6.24
C GLN A 383 -2.13 16.05 -5.82
N ILE A 384 -2.03 15.12 -6.77
CA ILE A 384 -1.82 13.69 -6.51
C ILE A 384 -0.33 13.37 -6.72
N GLN A 385 0.45 13.51 -5.64
CA GLN A 385 1.89 13.22 -5.60
C GLN A 385 2.17 11.78 -5.13
N GLY A 386 3.07 11.07 -5.80
CA GLY A 386 3.28 9.64 -5.56
C GLY A 386 2.16 8.77 -6.13
N ASP A 387 1.80 7.71 -5.41
CA ASP A 387 0.79 6.75 -5.83
C ASP A 387 -0.63 7.29 -5.70
N LEU A 388 -1.54 6.84 -6.56
CA LEU A 388 -2.95 7.19 -6.47
C LEU A 388 -3.61 6.41 -5.33
N LEU A 389 -4.31 7.10 -4.43
CA LEU A 389 -5.12 6.49 -3.38
C LEU A 389 -6.55 7.03 -3.42
N LEU A 390 -7.52 6.18 -3.08
CA LEU A 390 -8.88 6.58 -2.74
C LEU A 390 -9.00 6.75 -1.22
N GLY A 391 -9.37 7.94 -0.78
CA GLY A 391 -9.59 8.28 0.63
C GLY A 391 -11.06 8.45 0.99
N PHE A 392 -11.44 8.00 2.18
CA PHE A 392 -12.73 8.24 2.81
C PHE A 392 -12.49 9.09 4.04
N ASP A 393 -13.11 10.28 4.08
CA ASP A 393 -13.01 11.20 5.20
C ASP A 393 -14.40 11.49 5.75
N ILE A 394 -14.56 11.28 7.05
CA ILE A 394 -15.79 11.60 7.77
C ILE A 394 -15.51 12.60 8.89
N TYR A 395 -16.36 13.62 8.97
CA TYR A 395 -16.33 14.64 9.99
C TYR A 395 -17.69 14.67 10.69
N GLN A 396 -17.73 14.06 11.88
CA GLN A 396 -18.93 13.96 12.71
C GLN A 396 -19.16 15.27 13.47
N LEU A 397 -20.36 15.86 13.33
CA LEU A 397 -20.76 17.06 14.06
C LEU A 397 -21.58 16.77 15.33
N ILE A 398 -21.83 15.49 15.62
CA ILE A 398 -22.70 15.03 16.69
C ILE A 398 -22.17 13.74 17.32
N GLU A 399 -22.68 13.38 18.50
CA GLU A 399 -22.32 12.20 19.28
C GLU A 399 -23.00 10.91 18.77
N GLU A 400 -22.95 10.67 17.46
CA GLU A 400 -23.50 9.46 16.85
C GLU A 400 -22.46 8.76 15.99
N LYS A 401 -22.47 7.43 16.04
CA LYS A 401 -21.58 6.60 15.24
C LYS A 401 -21.93 6.72 13.77
N ALA A 402 -21.02 6.30 12.91
CA ALA A 402 -21.29 6.18 11.49
C ALA A 402 -20.72 4.88 10.93
N THR A 403 -21.38 4.38 9.89
CA THR A 403 -20.92 3.19 9.18
C THR A 403 -20.91 3.42 7.69
N LEU A 404 -19.83 2.97 7.04
CA LEU A 404 -19.73 2.88 5.58
C LEU A 404 -19.49 1.42 5.22
N CYS A 405 -20.32 0.90 4.34
CA CYS A 405 -20.30 -0.46 3.85
C CYS A 405 -19.91 -0.45 2.38
N ILE A 406 -18.74 -0.99 2.06
CA ILE A 406 -18.29 -1.22 0.69
C ILE A 406 -18.88 -2.55 0.24
N LEU A 407 -19.75 -2.49 -0.76
CA LEU A 407 -20.47 -3.64 -1.28
C LEU A 407 -19.67 -4.36 -2.36
N ASP A 408 -18.97 -3.58 -3.20
CA ASP A 408 -18.34 -4.08 -4.41
C ASP A 408 -17.25 -3.10 -4.88
N PHE A 409 -16.19 -3.62 -5.50
CA PHE A 409 -15.08 -2.85 -6.04
C PHE A 409 -14.56 -3.52 -7.32
N GLU A 410 -14.59 -2.82 -8.44
CA GLU A 410 -14.19 -3.34 -9.75
C GLU A 410 -13.17 -2.38 -10.41
N TYR A 411 -12.30 -2.91 -11.29
CA TYR A 411 -11.27 -2.13 -12.00
C TYR A 411 -10.89 -2.67 -13.38
#